data_AF-A0A2P5LPE7-F1
#
_entry.id   AF-A0A2P5LPE7-F1
#
_cell.length_a   1.000
_cell.length_b   1.000
_cell.length_c   1.000
_cell.angle_alpha   90.00
_cell.angle_beta   90.00
_cell.angle_gamma   90.00
#
_symmetry.space_group_name_H-M   'P 1'
#
loop_
_entity.id
_entity.type
_entity.pdbx_description
1 polymer ?
#
loop_
_entity_poly.entity_id
_entity_poly.type
_entity_poly.pdbx_seq_one_letter_code
_entity_poly.pdbx_strand_id
1 'polypeptide(L)'
;VIWVGLPVMKNERLSADMAQLNEIFKARAAHANIPYVDLWDAMTDEHGQYSAFGPDINGQIVKLRSADGVHLTDAGARSVAHFVEGEIKKYYDASRQQAPVAGAPAAPQPEAGATPPQQPVAAAPADGQPIVFRSPVGGPSAAPSLPERPAVGPTQQLTGAGAATELARRTPAAKAAVDAGTPAQALARHVFVEGGDQNPRSNRADDYSWRPAANAPSQPR
;
A
#
# COMPACT_ATOMS: atom_id res chain seq x y z
N VAL A 1 -12.65 15.48 -0.57
CA VAL A 1 -11.25 15.05 -0.78
C VAL A 1 -10.54 15.19 0.55
N ILE A 2 -9.71 14.21 0.92
CA ILE A 2 -8.87 14.26 2.12
C ILE A 2 -7.44 14.08 1.65
N TRP A 3 -6.55 14.96 2.08
CA TRP A 3 -5.12 14.82 1.79
C TRP A 3 -4.44 14.09 2.95
N VAL A 4 -3.60 13.12 2.63
CA VAL A 4 -2.86 12.33 3.62
C VAL A 4 -1.37 12.63 3.44
N GLY A 5 -0.72 13.04 4.53
CA GLY A 5 0.71 13.32 4.57
C GLY A 5 1.55 12.05 4.44
N LEU A 6 2.79 12.21 4.01
CA LEU A 6 3.74 11.10 3.92
C LEU A 6 4.39 10.85 5.30
N PRO A 7 4.60 9.59 5.71
CA PRO A 7 5.26 9.29 6.97
C PRO A 7 6.79 9.47 6.86
N VAL A 8 7.45 9.46 8.02
CA VAL A 8 8.92 9.43 8.12
C VAL A 8 9.52 8.22 7.37
N MET A 9 10.64 8.44 6.68
CA MET A 9 11.33 7.41 5.91
C MET A 9 12.62 6.96 6.61
N LYS A 10 13.07 5.72 6.37
CA LYS A 10 14.29 5.19 6.99
C LYS A 10 15.57 5.96 6.61
N ASN A 11 15.61 6.49 5.38
CA ASN A 11 16.73 7.30 4.91
C ASN A 11 16.49 8.76 5.32
N GLU A 12 17.41 9.34 6.10
CA GLU A 12 17.31 10.71 6.60
C GLU A 12 17.15 11.76 5.48
N ARG A 13 17.89 11.63 4.37
CA ARG A 13 17.78 12.56 3.24
C ARG A 13 16.40 12.50 2.61
N LEU A 14 15.92 11.28 2.33
CA LEU A 14 14.59 11.09 1.78
C LEU A 14 13.52 11.60 2.75
N SER A 15 13.71 11.34 4.04
CA SER A 15 12.80 11.80 5.10
C SER A 15 12.73 13.33 5.12
N ALA A 16 13.87 14.02 5.07
CA ALA A 16 13.92 15.48 5.00
C ALA A 16 13.22 16.03 3.74
N ASP A 17 13.43 15.40 2.58
CA ASP A 17 12.75 15.77 1.34
C ASP A 17 11.22 15.58 1.47
N MET A 18 10.77 14.48 2.10
CA MET A 18 9.34 14.23 2.35
C MET A 18 8.74 15.21 3.35
N ALA A 19 9.49 15.60 4.39
CA ALA A 19 9.06 16.62 5.35
C ALA A 19 8.82 17.96 4.64
N GLN A 20 9.72 18.38 3.76
CA GLN A 20 9.54 19.61 2.97
C GLN A 20 8.30 19.55 2.08
N LEU A 21 8.06 18.42 1.41
CA LEU A 21 6.87 18.23 0.58
C LEU A 21 5.58 18.27 1.42
N ASN A 22 5.57 17.61 2.58
CA ASN A 22 4.45 17.62 3.51
C ASN A 22 4.09 19.05 3.93
N GLU A 23 5.06 19.90 4.25
CA GLU A 23 4.80 21.30 4.61
C GLU A 23 4.13 22.07 3.47
N ILE A 24 4.59 21.88 2.23
CA ILE A 24 3.98 22.50 1.04
C ILE A 24 2.53 22.03 0.87
N PHE A 25 2.29 20.72 0.98
CA PHE A 25 0.95 20.15 0.83
C PHE A 25 0.02 20.56 1.95
N LYS A 26 0.50 20.61 3.20
CA LYS A 26 -0.24 21.07 4.37
C LYS A 26 -0.67 22.53 4.21
N ALA A 27 0.24 23.40 3.78
CA ALA A 27 -0.07 24.80 3.51
C ALA A 27 -1.12 24.96 2.38
N ARG A 28 -0.99 24.17 1.29
CA ARG A 28 -1.94 24.22 0.18
C ARG A 28 -3.31 23.63 0.55
N ALA A 29 -3.35 22.55 1.31
CA ALA A 29 -4.59 21.95 1.81
C ALA A 29 -5.32 22.94 2.74
N ALA A 30 -4.60 23.61 3.63
CA ALA A 30 -5.16 24.65 4.50
C ALA A 30 -5.77 25.82 3.69
N HIS A 31 -5.06 26.32 2.66
CA HIS A 31 -5.58 27.39 1.80
C HIS A 31 -6.84 26.96 1.01
N ALA A 32 -6.95 25.68 0.66
CA ALA A 32 -8.11 25.12 -0.03
C ALA A 32 -9.24 24.64 0.92
N ASN A 33 -9.08 24.81 2.24
CA ASN A 33 -9.96 24.26 3.27
C ASN A 33 -10.19 22.74 3.13
N ILE A 34 -9.17 22.02 2.66
CA ILE A 34 -9.16 20.56 2.52
C ILE A 34 -8.56 19.97 3.80
N PRO A 35 -9.19 18.94 4.41
CA PRO A 35 -8.59 18.25 5.53
C PRO A 35 -7.26 17.61 5.16
N TYR A 36 -6.26 17.86 6.01
CA TYR A 36 -4.94 17.24 5.93
C TYR A 36 -4.76 16.33 7.14
N VAL A 37 -4.48 15.05 6.89
CA VAL A 37 -4.15 14.06 7.92
C VAL A 37 -2.64 13.92 7.99
N ASP A 38 -2.06 14.28 9.13
CA ASP A 38 -0.62 14.18 9.36
C ASP A 38 -0.27 12.79 9.89
N LEU A 39 0.47 12.01 9.10
CA LEU A 39 0.92 10.67 9.46
C LEU A 39 2.30 10.68 10.12
N TRP A 40 2.96 11.83 10.18
CA TRP A 40 4.33 11.91 10.65
C TRP A 40 4.43 11.44 12.11
N ASP A 41 3.65 12.05 12.99
CA ASP A 41 3.60 11.73 14.43
C ASP A 41 3.14 10.29 14.71
N ALA A 42 2.15 9.82 13.95
CA ALA A 42 1.56 8.49 14.13
C ALA A 42 2.51 7.34 13.76
N MET A 43 3.53 7.62 12.94
CA MET A 43 4.44 6.61 12.39
C MET A 43 5.89 6.79 12.86
N THR A 44 6.12 7.69 13.82
CA THR A 44 7.40 7.87 14.49
C THR A 44 7.45 7.16 15.84
N ASP A 45 8.65 6.96 16.38
CA ASP A 45 8.83 6.58 17.78
C ASP A 45 8.66 7.79 18.73
N GLU A 46 8.88 7.56 20.03
CA GLU A 46 8.86 8.60 21.07
C GLU A 46 9.89 9.73 20.86
N HIS A 47 10.86 9.52 19.97
CA HIS A 47 11.90 10.49 19.62
C HIS A 47 11.63 11.18 18.27
N GLY A 48 10.47 10.95 17.66
CA GLY A 48 10.13 11.51 16.35
C GLY A 48 10.94 10.90 15.20
N GLN A 49 11.58 9.75 15.41
CA GLN A 49 12.42 9.07 14.42
C GLN A 49 11.66 7.93 13.74
N TYR A 50 12.24 7.47 12.63
CA TYR A 50 11.73 6.31 11.91
C TYR A 50 11.73 5.07 12.81
N SER A 51 10.56 4.45 12.96
CA SER A 51 10.43 3.12 13.56
C SER A 51 9.84 2.13 12.56
N ALA A 52 10.43 0.93 12.50
CA ALA A 52 9.88 -0.17 11.72
C ALA A 52 8.71 -0.87 12.41
N PHE A 53 8.60 -0.70 13.73
CA PHE A 53 7.62 -1.33 14.59
C PHE A 53 6.77 -0.28 15.29
N GLY A 54 5.50 -0.58 15.47
CA GLY A 54 4.59 0.32 16.17
C GLY A 54 3.32 -0.39 16.59
N PRO A 55 2.43 0.32 17.31
CA PRO A 55 1.16 -0.23 17.73
C PRO A 55 0.27 -0.50 16.52
N ASP A 56 -0.24 -1.72 16.43
CA ASP A 56 -1.37 -2.07 15.57
C ASP A 56 -2.66 -1.44 16.11
N ILE A 57 -3.76 -1.57 15.36
CA ILE A 57 -5.12 -1.19 15.80
C ILE A 57 -5.52 -1.81 17.15
N ASN A 58 -4.91 -2.94 17.52
CA ASN A 58 -5.13 -3.65 18.78
C ASN A 58 -4.16 -3.23 19.90
N GLY A 59 -3.28 -2.26 19.65
CA GLY A 59 -2.23 -1.81 20.58
C GLY A 59 -1.02 -2.75 20.68
N GLN A 60 -0.98 -3.84 19.91
CA GLN A 60 0.14 -4.76 19.89
C GLN A 60 1.30 -4.20 19.05
N ILE A 61 2.54 -4.36 19.52
CA ILE A 61 3.71 -3.93 18.75
C ILE A 61 3.94 -4.92 17.60
N VAL A 62 3.68 -4.47 16.38
CA VAL A 62 3.88 -5.24 15.16
C VAL A 62 4.74 -4.47 14.17
N LYS A 63 5.25 -5.16 13.16
CA LYS A 63 6.02 -4.52 12.09
C LYS A 63 5.08 -3.77 11.15
N LEU A 64 5.11 -2.45 11.19
CA LEU A 64 4.27 -1.57 10.35
C LEU A 64 4.96 -1.17 9.04
N ARG A 65 6.30 -1.20 9.01
CA ARG A 65 7.09 -0.79 7.84
C ARG A 65 7.80 -1.98 7.19
N SER A 66 7.87 -1.97 5.87
CA SER A 66 8.61 -2.96 5.10
C SER A 66 10.13 -2.73 5.24
N ALA A 67 10.93 -3.74 4.88
CA ALA A 67 12.38 -3.72 5.11
C ALA A 67 13.12 -2.63 4.31
N ASP A 68 12.52 -2.17 3.21
CA ASP A 68 13.01 -1.07 2.37
C ASP A 68 12.88 0.31 3.05
N GLY A 69 12.05 0.43 4.09
CA GLY A 69 11.89 1.67 4.86
C GLY A 69 11.02 2.74 4.22
N VAL A 70 10.34 2.42 3.12
CA VAL A 70 9.40 3.32 2.41
C VAL A 70 7.98 2.75 2.43
N HIS A 71 7.82 1.44 2.18
CA HIS A 71 6.52 0.80 2.10
C HIS A 71 5.95 0.42 3.47
N LEU A 72 4.63 0.28 3.52
CA LEU A 72 3.88 -0.23 4.66
C LEU A 72 3.67 -1.74 4.50
N THR A 73 3.60 -2.45 5.62
CA THR A 73 3.06 -3.82 5.65
C THR A 73 1.53 -3.78 5.65
N ASP A 74 0.85 -4.93 5.54
CA ASP A 74 -0.62 -4.99 5.67
C ASP A 74 -1.11 -4.44 7.02
N ALA A 75 -0.39 -4.78 8.11
CA ALA A 75 -0.67 -4.25 9.44
C ALA A 75 -0.42 -2.73 9.51
N GLY A 76 0.66 -2.24 8.90
CA GLY A 76 0.95 -0.80 8.79
C GLY A 76 -0.14 -0.04 8.04
N ALA A 77 -0.61 -0.59 6.91
CA ALA A 77 -1.69 0.00 6.14
C ALA A 77 -3.01 0.03 6.93
N ARG A 78 -3.30 -1.01 7.71
CA ARG A 78 -4.49 -1.04 8.59
C ARG A 78 -4.41 -0.02 9.72
N SER A 79 -3.23 0.14 10.34
CA SER A 79 -2.99 1.18 11.35
C SER A 79 -3.18 2.58 10.77
N VAL A 80 -2.58 2.87 9.61
CA VAL A 80 -2.78 4.14 8.89
C VAL A 80 -4.25 4.37 8.50
N ALA A 81 -4.93 3.33 8.01
CA ALA A 81 -6.34 3.43 7.65
C ALA A 81 -7.21 3.82 8.85
N HIS A 82 -6.90 3.29 10.03
CA HIS A 82 -7.60 3.65 11.27
C HIS A 82 -7.43 5.14 11.63
N PHE A 83 -6.23 5.71 11.45
CA PHE A 83 -6.01 7.15 11.64
C PHE A 83 -6.84 8.00 10.66
N VAL A 84 -6.93 7.57 9.40
CA VAL A 84 -7.70 8.29 8.37
C VAL A 84 -9.21 8.10 8.59
N GLU A 85 -9.65 6.95 9.08
CA GLU A 85 -11.06 6.63 9.35
C GLU A 85 -11.69 7.60 10.34
N GLY A 86 -10.95 8.00 11.39
CA GLY A 86 -11.42 8.99 12.36
C GLY A 86 -11.83 10.31 11.71
N GLU A 87 -11.03 10.81 10.77
CA GLU A 87 -11.38 12.03 10.04
C GLU A 87 -12.49 11.80 9.01
N ILE A 88 -12.46 10.69 8.27
CA ILE A 88 -13.57 10.34 7.36
C ILE A 88 -14.90 10.33 8.13
N LYS A 89 -14.94 9.68 9.29
CA LYS A 89 -16.14 9.56 10.12
C LYS A 89 -16.64 10.93 10.58
N LYS A 90 -15.74 11.81 11.04
CA LYS A 90 -16.08 13.18 11.44
C LYS A 90 -16.71 13.97 10.30
N TYR A 91 -16.13 13.92 9.10
CA TYR A 91 -16.71 14.60 7.93
C TYR A 91 -18.04 13.97 7.49
N TYR A 92 -18.14 12.64 7.56
CA TYR A 92 -19.36 11.92 7.23
C TYR A 92 -20.51 12.29 8.18
N ASP A 93 -20.27 12.27 9.50
CA ASP A 93 -21.28 12.61 10.51
C ASP A 93 -21.70 14.09 10.41
N ALA A 94 -20.75 15.00 10.18
CA ALA A 94 -21.04 16.42 9.93
C ALA A 94 -21.92 16.61 8.68
N SER A 95 -21.65 15.89 7.59
CA SER A 95 -22.46 15.95 6.37
C SER A 95 -23.88 15.41 6.59
N ARG A 96 -24.04 14.37 7.41
CA ARG A 96 -25.36 13.81 7.76
C ARG A 96 -26.19 14.73 8.63
N GLN A 97 -25.58 15.44 9.57
CA GLN A 97 -26.27 16.41 10.42
C GLN A 97 -26.77 17.64 9.62
N GLN A 98 -26.10 17.96 8.51
CA GLN A 98 -26.48 19.05 7.61
C GLN A 98 -27.56 18.65 6.58
N ALA A 99 -27.82 17.35 6.41
CA ALA A 99 -28.95 16.90 5.62
C ALA A 99 -30.25 17.27 6.35
N PRO A 100 -31.20 17.98 5.73
CA PRO A 100 -32.49 18.24 6.35
C PRO A 100 -33.14 16.90 6.67
N VAL A 101 -33.50 16.69 7.93
CA VAL A 101 -34.33 15.57 8.38
C VAL A 101 -35.75 15.72 7.81
N ALA A 102 -35.88 15.58 6.49
CA ALA A 102 -37.15 15.38 5.81
C ALA A 102 -37.59 13.93 6.07
N GLY A 103 -38.26 13.72 7.20
CA GLY A 103 -38.93 12.46 7.53
C GLY A 103 -38.29 11.69 8.68
N ALA A 104 -38.37 12.23 9.89
CA ALA A 104 -38.44 11.40 11.09
C ALA A 104 -39.75 11.73 11.83
N PRO A 105 -40.69 10.77 11.96
CA PRO A 105 -41.82 10.94 12.87
C PRO A 105 -41.29 11.02 14.30
N ALA A 106 -41.93 11.87 15.09
CA ALA A 106 -41.60 12.14 16.49
C ALA A 106 -41.37 10.85 17.28
N ALA A 107 -40.19 10.74 17.90
CA ALA A 107 -39.96 9.77 18.96
C ALA A 107 -40.86 10.13 20.16
N PRO A 108 -41.61 9.19 20.76
CA PRO A 108 -42.35 9.42 21.99
C PRO A 108 -41.39 9.69 23.14
N GLN A 109 -41.71 10.70 23.95
CA GLN A 109 -41.04 11.00 25.21
C GLN A 109 -41.16 9.80 26.17
N PRO A 110 -40.10 9.44 26.92
CA PRO A 110 -40.20 8.46 27.99
C PRO A 110 -40.80 9.15 29.23
N GLU A 111 -42.08 8.88 29.51
CA GLU A 111 -42.68 9.18 30.81
C GLU A 111 -42.12 8.22 31.86
N ALA A 112 -41.42 8.79 32.84
CA ALA A 112 -41.02 8.10 34.05
C ALA A 112 -42.26 7.87 34.93
N GLY A 113 -42.57 6.61 35.22
CA GLY A 113 -43.64 6.21 36.14
C GLY A 113 -43.32 4.85 36.77
N ALA A 114 -43.28 4.83 38.09
CA ALA A 114 -42.72 3.79 38.93
C ALA A 114 -43.50 2.44 38.95
N THR A 115 -42.76 1.40 39.36
CA THR A 115 -43.07 0.36 40.39
C THR A 115 -42.89 -1.07 39.88
N PRO A 116 -42.06 -1.92 40.54
CA PRO A 116 -42.01 -3.36 40.27
C PRO A 116 -43.08 -4.11 41.06
N PRO A 117 -43.70 -5.15 40.49
CA PRO A 117 -44.20 -6.25 41.31
C PRO A 117 -43.77 -7.64 40.84
N GLN A 118 -43.58 -8.44 41.87
CA GLN A 118 -43.21 -9.85 41.98
C GLN A 118 -43.87 -10.84 41.02
N GLN A 119 -43.11 -11.91 40.77
CA GLN A 119 -43.52 -13.21 40.25
C GLN A 119 -44.74 -13.80 40.97
N PRO A 120 -45.47 -14.70 40.28
CA PRO A 120 -45.80 -15.98 40.91
C PRO A 120 -45.38 -17.19 40.06
N VAL A 121 -45.02 -18.23 40.81
CA VAL A 121 -44.68 -19.60 40.46
C VAL A 121 -45.83 -20.39 39.82
N ALA A 122 -45.51 -21.23 38.82
CA ALA A 122 -46.10 -22.55 38.51
C ALA A 122 -45.50 -23.06 37.18
N ALA A 123 -44.49 -23.95 37.20
CA ALA A 123 -44.60 -25.42 37.22
C ALA A 123 -44.78 -26.06 35.82
N ALA A 124 -43.70 -26.66 35.30
CA ALA A 124 -43.71 -27.82 34.40
C ALA A 124 -42.27 -28.38 34.25
N PRO A 125 -42.08 -29.68 33.99
CA PRO A 125 -41.14 -30.50 34.74
C PRO A 125 -39.75 -30.66 34.12
N ALA A 126 -38.83 -31.08 34.98
CA ALA A 126 -37.53 -31.60 34.68
C ALA A 126 -37.63 -32.88 33.82
N ASP A 127 -36.81 -32.94 32.76
CA ASP A 127 -36.13 -34.16 32.31
C ASP A 127 -35.05 -33.76 31.29
N GLY A 128 -33.95 -33.22 31.81
CA GLY A 128 -32.75 -32.93 31.02
C GLY A 128 -31.94 -34.20 30.82
N GLN A 129 -32.29 -35.02 29.82
CA GLN A 129 -31.36 -36.01 29.31
C GLN A 129 -30.27 -35.31 28.48
N PRO A 130 -28.98 -35.58 28.69
CA PRO A 130 -27.94 -35.00 27.85
C PRO A 130 -28.04 -35.59 26.44
N ILE A 131 -28.08 -34.72 25.43
CA ILE A 131 -28.00 -35.09 24.02
C ILE A 131 -26.64 -35.76 23.79
N VAL A 132 -26.64 -37.09 23.71
CA VAL A 132 -25.47 -37.88 23.33
C VAL A 132 -25.31 -37.76 21.82
N PHE A 133 -24.29 -37.02 21.38
CA PHE A 133 -23.87 -36.99 19.98
C PHE A 133 -23.34 -38.38 19.59
N ARG A 134 -24.16 -39.18 18.90
CA ARG A 134 -23.72 -40.44 18.29
C ARG A 134 -23.13 -40.12 16.91
N SER A 135 -21.81 -40.08 16.82
CA SER A 135 -21.11 -40.09 15.53
C SER A 135 -21.47 -41.37 14.77
N PRO A 136 -21.93 -41.30 13.51
CA PRO A 136 -22.08 -42.50 12.71
C PRO A 136 -20.69 -43.04 12.36
N VAL A 137 -20.35 -44.19 12.92
CA VAL A 137 -19.29 -45.08 12.45
C VAL A 137 -19.66 -45.50 11.02
N GLY A 138 -18.98 -44.90 10.05
CA GLY A 138 -18.81 -45.43 8.70
C GLY A 138 -17.37 -45.91 8.57
N GLY A 139 -17.20 -47.18 8.22
CA GLY A 139 -15.90 -47.82 8.00
C GLY A 139 -15.05 -47.17 6.90
N PRO A 140 -13.78 -47.60 6.77
CA PRO A 140 -12.71 -46.82 6.18
C PRO A 140 -12.88 -46.65 4.66
N SER A 141 -13.23 -45.44 4.23
CA SER A 141 -13.00 -45.02 2.85
C SER A 141 -11.51 -44.76 2.69
N ALA A 142 -10.85 -45.63 1.92
CA ALA A 142 -9.43 -45.54 1.61
C ALA A 142 -9.13 -44.19 0.94
N ALA A 143 -8.48 -43.30 1.68
CA ALA A 143 -7.87 -42.10 1.11
C ALA A 143 -6.73 -42.53 0.17
N PRO A 144 -6.60 -41.97 -1.04
CA PRO A 144 -5.43 -42.21 -1.87
C PRO A 144 -4.19 -41.66 -1.14
N SER A 145 -3.22 -42.53 -0.88
CA SER A 145 -1.95 -42.15 -0.28
C SER A 145 -1.17 -41.25 -1.24
N LEU A 146 -0.87 -40.04 -0.79
CA LEU A 146 0.06 -39.14 -1.47
C LEU A 146 1.47 -39.76 -1.42
N PRO A 147 2.26 -39.72 -2.50
CA PRO A 147 3.64 -40.17 -2.46
C PRO A 147 4.45 -39.32 -1.47
N GLU A 148 5.21 -39.99 -0.62
CA GLU A 148 6.08 -39.37 0.39
C GLU A 148 7.08 -38.43 -0.31
N ARG A 149 7.09 -37.15 0.09
CA ARG A 149 8.10 -36.21 -0.37
C ARG A 149 9.43 -36.60 0.31
N PRO A 150 10.52 -36.84 -0.44
CA PRO A 150 11.81 -37.12 0.19
C PRO A 150 12.19 -35.96 1.11
N ALA A 151 12.55 -36.29 2.36
CA ALA A 151 12.81 -35.31 3.42
C ALA A 151 14.05 -34.42 3.18
N VAL A 152 14.84 -34.67 2.13
CA VAL A 152 16.10 -33.98 1.86
C VAL A 152 16.30 -33.81 0.34
N GLY A 153 16.34 -32.56 -0.13
CA GLY A 153 16.86 -32.22 -1.47
C GLY A 153 18.40 -32.31 -1.50
N PRO A 154 19.03 -32.40 -2.68
CA PRO A 154 20.48 -32.55 -2.77
C PRO A 154 21.20 -31.40 -2.05
N THR A 155 22.07 -31.71 -1.10
CA THR A 155 22.88 -30.73 -0.39
C THR A 155 23.99 -30.24 -1.30
N GLN A 156 23.86 -28.99 -1.78
CA GLN A 156 24.90 -28.30 -2.54
C GLN A 156 26.07 -28.00 -1.59
N GLN A 157 27.20 -28.67 -1.79
CA GLN A 157 28.42 -28.44 -1.02
C GLN A 157 28.98 -27.05 -1.34
N LEU A 158 29.18 -26.20 -0.32
CA LEU A 158 29.76 -24.85 -0.49
C LEU A 158 31.24 -24.88 -0.94
N THR A 159 31.88 -26.05 -0.85
CA THR A 159 33.28 -26.28 -1.25
C THR A 159 33.42 -27.11 -2.52
N GLY A 160 32.31 -27.50 -3.17
CA GLY A 160 32.34 -28.11 -4.50
C GLY A 160 32.30 -27.02 -5.57
N ALA A 161 33.28 -27.02 -6.48
CA ALA A 161 33.25 -26.20 -7.69
C ALA A 161 32.11 -26.66 -8.63
N GLY A 162 30.87 -26.37 -8.24
CA GLY A 162 29.69 -26.50 -9.08
C GLY A 162 29.65 -25.37 -10.09
N ALA A 163 29.32 -25.72 -11.33
CA ALA A 163 29.33 -24.87 -12.52
C ALA A 163 28.65 -23.49 -12.32
N ALA A 164 29.43 -22.51 -11.85
CA ALA A 164 29.16 -21.09 -11.97
C ALA A 164 29.82 -20.57 -13.26
N THR A 165 29.49 -21.17 -14.39
CA THR A 165 29.87 -20.62 -15.69
C THR A 165 28.70 -19.79 -16.21
N GLU A 166 28.95 -18.49 -16.28
CA GLU A 166 28.35 -17.54 -17.24
C GLU A 166 27.18 -16.63 -16.84
N LEU A 167 26.84 -16.46 -15.55
CA LEU A 167 25.90 -15.38 -15.16
C LEU A 167 26.46 -14.33 -14.18
N ALA A 168 27.68 -14.53 -13.67
CA ALA A 168 28.30 -13.66 -12.68
C ALA A 168 29.64 -13.04 -13.12
N ARG A 169 29.91 -12.95 -14.42
CA ARG A 169 31.00 -12.11 -14.92
C ARG A 169 30.44 -10.74 -15.27
N ARG A 170 30.19 -9.92 -14.26
CA ARG A 170 30.18 -8.47 -14.45
C ARG A 170 31.63 -8.07 -14.70
N THR A 171 32.02 -8.01 -15.97
CA THR A 171 33.20 -7.26 -16.37
C THR A 171 33.01 -5.84 -15.82
N PRO A 172 33.92 -5.30 -15.00
CA PRO A 172 33.90 -3.89 -14.72
C PRO A 172 34.10 -3.22 -16.08
N ALA A 173 33.06 -2.54 -16.56
CA ALA A 173 33.20 -1.64 -17.68
C ALA A 173 34.38 -0.73 -17.33
N ALA A 174 35.46 -0.87 -18.09
CA ALA A 174 36.56 0.08 -18.05
C ALA A 174 35.92 1.45 -18.10
N LYS A 175 36.28 2.33 -17.15
CA LYS A 175 36.01 3.75 -17.28
C LYS A 175 36.66 4.16 -18.61
N ALA A 176 35.87 4.13 -19.67
CA ALA A 176 36.24 4.71 -20.93
C ALA A 176 36.47 6.18 -20.60
N ALA A 177 37.74 6.59 -20.70
CA ALA A 177 38.13 7.97 -20.62
C ALA A 177 37.13 8.76 -21.48
N VAL A 178 36.59 9.82 -20.90
CA VAL A 178 35.71 10.76 -21.58
C VAL A 178 36.57 11.53 -22.56
N ASP A 179 36.91 10.89 -23.68
CA ASP A 179 37.55 11.54 -24.81
C ASP A 179 36.48 12.40 -25.48
N ALA A 180 36.72 13.71 -25.40
CA ALA A 180 35.95 14.76 -26.02
C ALA A 180 35.97 14.56 -27.54
N GLY A 181 35.00 13.83 -28.05
CA GLY A 181 34.94 13.47 -29.48
C GLY A 181 34.02 12.29 -29.82
N THR A 182 33.42 11.63 -28.84
CA THR A 182 32.49 10.53 -29.12
C THR A 182 31.19 11.07 -29.76
N PRO A 183 30.62 10.39 -30.78
CA PRO A 183 29.36 10.80 -31.42
C PRO A 183 28.20 11.04 -30.44
N ALA A 184 28.23 10.41 -29.25
CA ALA A 184 27.25 10.65 -28.19
C ALA A 184 27.29 12.08 -27.60
N GLN A 185 28.46 12.72 -27.52
CA GLN A 185 28.56 14.11 -27.05
C GLN A 185 28.13 15.12 -28.12
N ALA A 186 28.36 14.81 -29.41
CA ALA A 186 27.85 15.59 -30.53
C ALA A 186 26.30 15.54 -30.60
N LEU A 187 25.73 14.37 -30.31
CA LEU A 187 24.29 14.18 -30.19
C LEU A 187 23.71 14.93 -28.98
N ALA A 188 24.39 14.89 -27.83
CA ALA A 188 23.94 15.57 -26.61
C ALA A 188 23.93 17.09 -26.78
N ARG A 189 24.97 17.68 -27.39
CA ARG A 189 25.00 19.13 -27.67
C ARG A 189 23.91 19.52 -28.68
N HIS A 190 23.70 18.72 -29.73
CA HIS A 190 22.69 19.02 -30.74
C HIS A 190 21.28 19.10 -30.14
N VAL A 191 20.96 18.17 -29.22
CA VAL A 191 19.62 18.11 -28.64
C VAL A 191 19.42 19.05 -27.46
N PHE A 192 20.42 19.18 -26.58
CA PHE A 192 20.25 20.00 -25.37
C PHE A 192 20.74 21.45 -25.50
N VAL A 193 21.60 21.75 -26.48
CA VAL A 193 22.15 23.11 -26.68
C VAL A 193 21.57 23.75 -27.94
N GLU A 194 21.57 23.03 -29.07
CA GLU A 194 21.08 23.55 -30.36
C GLU A 194 19.57 23.35 -30.54
N GLY A 195 18.94 22.52 -29.71
CA GLY A 195 17.50 22.24 -29.74
C GLY A 195 17.04 21.38 -30.91
N GLY A 196 17.94 20.65 -31.56
CA GLY A 196 17.61 19.71 -32.63
C GLY A 196 17.03 18.38 -32.11
N ASP A 197 16.42 17.62 -33.01
CA ASP A 197 15.87 16.30 -32.67
C ASP A 197 16.92 15.20 -32.70
N GLN A 198 16.67 14.13 -31.94
CA GLN A 198 17.47 12.90 -32.00
C GLN A 198 17.23 12.23 -33.36
N ASN A 199 18.31 11.78 -34.03
CA ASN A 199 18.14 11.03 -35.28
C ASN A 199 17.38 9.71 -35.01
N PRO A 200 16.28 9.43 -35.73
CA PRO A 200 15.46 8.25 -35.48
C PRO A 200 16.31 6.98 -35.66
N ARG A 201 16.15 6.04 -34.72
CA ARG A 201 16.79 4.72 -34.77
C ARG A 201 15.72 3.68 -35.01
N SER A 202 16.03 2.68 -35.84
CA SER A 202 15.12 1.57 -36.09
C SER A 202 14.68 0.91 -34.78
N ASN A 203 13.38 0.64 -34.63
CA ASN A 203 12.76 0.02 -33.46
C ASN A 203 12.74 0.86 -32.16
N ARG A 204 12.89 2.18 -32.24
CA ARG A 204 12.62 3.12 -31.13
C ARG A 204 11.24 3.77 -31.30
N ALA A 205 10.71 4.34 -30.21
CA ALA A 205 9.46 5.10 -30.22
C ALA A 205 9.49 6.30 -31.19
N ASP A 206 10.69 6.79 -31.51
CA ASP A 206 10.94 7.93 -32.40
C ASP A 206 11.06 7.53 -33.88
N ASP A 207 10.93 6.23 -34.20
CA ASP A 207 10.93 5.74 -35.58
C ASP A 207 9.52 5.90 -36.20
N TYR A 208 9.35 6.92 -37.03
CA TYR A 208 8.09 7.17 -37.74
C TYR A 208 8.02 6.51 -39.12
N SER A 209 8.94 5.61 -39.47
CA SER A 209 8.96 4.91 -40.76
C SER A 209 7.72 4.05 -41.03
N TRP A 210 6.95 3.70 -39.99
CA TRP A 210 5.68 3.00 -40.10
C TRP A 210 4.52 3.88 -40.57
N ARG A 211 4.69 5.22 -40.58
CA ARG A 211 3.63 6.13 -41.04
C ARG A 211 3.67 6.23 -42.57
N PRO A 212 2.53 6.03 -43.26
CA PRO A 212 2.46 6.26 -44.70
C PRO A 212 2.73 7.74 -45.00
N ALA A 213 3.45 8.03 -46.08
CA ALA A 213 3.73 9.41 -46.50
C ALA A 213 2.40 10.16 -46.66
N ALA A 214 2.17 11.18 -45.83
CA ALA A 214 1.08 12.10 -46.03
C ALA A 214 1.33 12.82 -47.36
N ASN A 215 0.37 12.71 -48.30
CA ASN A 215 0.40 13.40 -49.59
C ASN A 215 0.87 14.85 -49.40
N ALA A 216 2.04 15.18 -49.95
CA ALA A 216 2.48 16.55 -50.04
C ALA A 216 1.45 17.35 -50.87
N PRO A 217 1.01 18.53 -50.45
CA PRO A 217 0.22 19.39 -51.32
C PRO A 217 1.10 19.77 -52.53
N SER A 218 0.62 19.44 -53.71
CA SER A 218 1.17 19.88 -55.00
C SER A 218 1.38 21.39 -54.99
N GLN A 219 2.62 21.85 -55.12
CA GLN A 219 2.94 23.26 -55.34
C GLN A 219 2.36 23.73 -56.68
N PRO A 220 1.70 24.90 -56.76
CA PRO A 220 1.30 25.47 -58.03
C PRO A 220 2.52 25.98 -58.81
N ARG A 221 2.34 25.88 -60.14
CA ARG A 221 3.27 25.93 -61.26
C ARG A 221 4.19 27.14 -61.37
#